data_AF-A0A352W623-F1
#
_entry.id   AF-A0A352W623-F1
#
_cell.length_a   1.000
_cell.length_b   1.000
_cell.length_c   1.000
_cell.angle_alpha   90.00
_cell.angle_beta   90.00
_cell.angle_gamma   90.00
#
_symmetry.space_group_name_H-M   'P 1'
#
loop_
_entity.id
_entity.type
_entity.pdbx_description
1 polymer ?
#
loop_
_entity_poly.entity_id
_entity_poly.type
_entity_poly.pdbx_seq_one_letter_code
_entity_poly.pdbx_strand_id
1 'polypeptide(L)'
;MDKKSKVNRAPLAIIILLIVVCVVAGMLAFPKIRAALSNKAPTDTTSAASAVITTLEKSRAYQYDNMEIMKLTIEYPEVTLTNNPDAAQRINEQIELQVGAHTKSADELYQEAIEAYDDLQKEGFPFHPWEAYLKFQVTYNAHGLLSLYIDRYVYQGGAHGNTLRSSATW
;
A
#
# COMPACT_ATOMS: atom_id res chain seq x y z
N MET A 1 44.75 3.92 -49.29
CA MET A 1 45.83 2.96 -48.95
C MET A 1 45.55 2.40 -47.58
N ASP A 2 45.05 1.17 -47.54
CA ASP A 2 44.54 0.51 -46.34
C ASP A 2 45.69 -0.27 -45.67
N LYS A 3 46.09 0.11 -44.45
CA LYS A 3 47.23 -0.49 -43.74
C LYS A 3 46.69 -1.42 -42.65
N LYS A 4 46.30 -2.64 -43.02
CA LYS A 4 45.92 -3.69 -42.07
C LYS A 4 47.12 -4.05 -41.18
N SER A 5 47.03 -3.74 -39.89
CA SER A 5 47.97 -4.25 -38.89
C SER A 5 47.71 -5.74 -38.64
N LYS A 6 48.72 -6.58 -38.87
CA LYS A 6 48.68 -7.99 -38.46
C LYS A 6 48.91 -8.05 -36.96
N VAL A 7 47.85 -8.27 -36.18
CA VAL A 7 47.96 -8.58 -34.76
C VAL A 7 48.64 -9.93 -34.60
N ASN A 8 49.79 -9.97 -33.92
CA ASN A 8 50.48 -11.21 -33.60
C ASN A 8 49.64 -12.00 -32.59
N ARG A 9 49.14 -13.17 -33.00
CA ARG A 9 48.21 -14.00 -32.21
C ARG A 9 48.86 -14.74 -31.04
N ALA A 10 50.19 -14.91 -31.07
CA ALA A 10 50.96 -15.59 -30.03
C ALA A 10 50.92 -14.90 -28.65
N PRO A 11 51.21 -13.58 -28.51
CA PRO A 11 51.12 -12.90 -27.21
C PRO A 11 49.67 -12.83 -26.70
N LEU A 12 48.68 -12.72 -27.58
CA LEU A 12 47.27 -12.67 -27.19
C LEU A 12 46.79 -14.01 -26.60
N ALA A 13 47.23 -15.13 -27.16
CA ALA A 13 46.90 -16.47 -26.65
C ALA A 13 47.52 -16.72 -25.25
N ILE A 14 48.73 -16.24 -25.01
CA ILE A 14 49.41 -16.37 -23.70
C ILE A 14 48.70 -15.54 -22.63
N ILE A 15 48.27 -14.32 -22.96
CA ILE A 15 47.52 -13.46 -22.03
C ILE A 15 46.17 -14.10 -21.67
N ILE A 16 45.45 -14.66 -22.64
CA ILE A 16 44.18 -15.36 -22.39
C ILE A 16 44.41 -16.58 -21.49
N LEU A 17 45.46 -17.37 -21.75
CA LEU A 17 45.77 -18.55 -20.94
C LEU A 17 46.12 -18.17 -19.49
N LEU A 18 46.89 -17.10 -19.29
CA LEU A 18 47.23 -16.59 -17.95
C LEU A 18 45.99 -16.09 -17.19
N ILE A 19 45.06 -15.40 -17.86
CA ILE A 19 43.80 -14.97 -17.24
C ILE A 19 42.96 -16.18 -16.80
N VAL A 20 42.85 -17.21 -17.65
CA VAL A 20 42.10 -18.43 -17.32
C VAL A 20 42.73 -19.15 -16.13
N VAL A 21 44.06 -19.28 -16.09
CA VAL A 21 44.76 -19.90 -14.95
C VAL A 21 44.57 -19.10 -13.66
N CYS A 22 44.64 -17.76 -13.69
CA CYS A 22 44.39 -16.92 -12.51
C CYS A 22 42.96 -17.04 -11.98
N VAL A 23 41.95 -17.13 -12.87
CA VAL A 23 40.55 -17.32 -12.47
C VAL A 23 40.33 -18.69 -11.83
N VAL A 24 40.90 -19.75 -12.41
CA VAL A 24 40.77 -21.11 -11.87
C VAL A 24 41.50 -21.24 -10.52
N ALA A 25 42.69 -20.65 -10.37
CA ALA A 25 43.42 -20.64 -9.11
C ALA A 25 42.69 -19.84 -8.01
N GLY A 26 42.07 -18.70 -8.36
CA GLY A 26 41.24 -17.93 -7.45
C GLY A 26 40.00 -18.70 -6.96
N MET A 27 39.38 -19.51 -7.83
CA MET A 27 38.23 -20.34 -7.44
C MET A 27 38.60 -21.47 -6.46
N LEU A 28 39.84 -21.97 -6.52
CA LEU A 28 40.33 -23.01 -5.61
C LEU A 28 40.85 -22.45 -4.27
N ALA A 29 41.39 -21.23 -4.26
CA ALA A 29 41.99 -20.61 -3.06
C ALA A 29 40.97 -19.90 -2.13
N PHE A 30 39.75 -19.61 -2.60
CA PHE A 30 38.75 -18.84 -1.84
C PHE A 30 37.38 -19.56 -1.78
N PRO A 31 37.17 -20.51 -0.85
CA PRO A 31 35.92 -21.26 -0.75
C PRO A 31 34.67 -20.39 -0.50
N LYS A 32 34.85 -19.18 0.06
CA LYS A 32 33.77 -18.20 0.25
C LYS A 32 33.21 -17.63 -1.07
N ILE A 33 34.02 -17.53 -2.13
CA ILE A 33 33.57 -17.05 -3.46
C ILE A 33 32.75 -18.14 -4.17
N ARG A 34 33.12 -19.41 -3.99
CA ARG A 34 32.35 -20.56 -4.50
C ARG A 34 30.94 -20.64 -3.91
N ALA A 35 30.79 -20.29 -2.64
CA ALA A 35 29.49 -20.20 -1.98
C ALA A 35 28.65 -19.02 -2.51
N ALA A 36 29.28 -17.88 -2.82
CA ALA A 36 28.60 -16.70 -3.36
C ALA A 36 28.17 -16.84 -4.84
N LEU A 37 28.83 -17.69 -5.62
CA LEU A 37 28.51 -17.96 -7.03
C LEU A 37 27.70 -19.25 -7.25
N SER A 38 27.48 -20.03 -6.19
CA SER A 38 26.57 -21.16 -6.22
C SER A 38 25.14 -20.61 -6.23
N ASN A 39 24.57 -20.43 -7.42
CA ASN A 39 23.17 -20.07 -7.67
C ASN A 39 22.19 -21.16 -7.21
N LYS A 40 22.41 -21.79 -6.05
CA LYS A 40 21.37 -22.47 -5.33
C LYS A 40 20.60 -21.39 -4.59
N ALA A 41 19.70 -20.74 -5.33
CA ALA A 41 18.59 -20.03 -4.71
C ALA A 41 18.02 -20.95 -3.62
N PRO A 42 17.74 -20.45 -2.41
CA PRO A 42 16.98 -21.23 -1.45
C PRO A 42 15.74 -21.71 -2.20
N THR A 43 15.55 -23.02 -2.30
CA THR A 43 14.26 -23.59 -2.66
C THR A 43 13.36 -23.31 -1.47
N ASP A 44 12.96 -22.05 -1.38
CA ASP A 44 12.02 -21.54 -0.41
C ASP A 44 10.64 -21.92 -0.93
N THR A 45 10.24 -23.15 -0.59
CA THR A 45 8.86 -23.62 -0.76
C THR A 45 7.93 -22.95 0.26
N THR A 46 8.32 -21.81 0.83
CA THR A 46 7.42 -20.91 1.54
C THR A 46 6.45 -20.37 0.50
N SER A 47 5.28 -21.01 0.41
CA SER A 47 4.06 -20.40 -0.12
C SER A 47 4.09 -18.92 0.22
N ALA A 48 4.14 -18.03 -0.79
CA ALA A 48 4.28 -16.59 -0.58
C ALA A 48 3.23 -16.12 0.41
N ALA A 49 3.63 -15.94 1.67
CA ALA A 49 2.70 -15.73 2.77
C ALA A 49 1.92 -14.44 2.49
N SER A 50 0.60 -14.58 2.32
CA SER A 50 -0.30 -13.48 1.99
C SER A 50 -1.48 -13.56 2.93
N ALA A 51 -1.97 -12.41 3.37
CA ALA A 51 -3.18 -12.34 4.18
C ALA A 51 -4.41 -12.63 3.33
N VAL A 52 -5.45 -13.19 3.95
CA VAL A 52 -6.80 -13.16 3.37
C VAL A 52 -7.42 -11.83 3.75
N ILE A 53 -7.88 -11.08 2.75
CA ILE A 53 -8.49 -9.76 2.92
C ILE A 53 -9.97 -9.85 2.57
N THR A 54 -10.83 -9.52 3.53
CA THR A 54 -12.27 -9.37 3.31
C THR A 54 -12.62 -7.90 3.41
N THR A 55 -13.15 -7.30 2.36
CA THR A 55 -13.62 -5.91 2.43
C THR A 55 -14.98 -5.86 3.12
N LEU A 56 -15.10 -5.00 4.13
CA LEU A 56 -16.33 -4.68 4.83
C LEU A 56 -16.76 -3.27 4.46
N GLU A 57 -18.09 -3.05 4.44
CA GLU A 57 -18.69 -1.74 4.18
C GLU A 57 -19.65 -1.37 5.32
N LYS A 58 -19.57 -0.11 5.77
CA LYS A 58 -20.52 0.52 6.67
C LYS A 58 -20.99 1.83 6.05
N SER A 59 -22.28 2.09 6.05
CA SER A 59 -22.85 3.36 5.59
C SER A 59 -23.88 3.87 6.58
N ARG A 60 -23.98 5.20 6.73
CA ARG A 60 -24.99 5.88 7.54
C ARG A 60 -25.45 7.14 6.82
N ALA A 61 -26.76 7.28 6.64
CA ALA A 61 -27.39 8.54 6.26
C ALA A 61 -27.80 9.30 7.53
N TYR A 62 -27.41 10.56 7.62
CA TYR A 62 -27.78 11.46 8.69
C TYR A 62 -28.92 12.35 8.23
N GLN A 63 -29.97 12.41 9.04
CA GLN A 63 -31.25 13.01 8.68
C GLN A 63 -31.59 14.12 9.68
N TYR A 64 -32.03 15.26 9.18
CA TYR A 64 -32.56 16.38 9.96
C TYR A 64 -33.68 17.04 9.16
N ASP A 65 -34.77 17.41 9.83
CA ASP A 65 -35.93 18.06 9.19
C ASP A 65 -36.44 17.33 7.92
N ASN A 66 -36.54 15.99 8.00
CA ASN A 66 -36.95 15.13 6.87
C ASN A 66 -36.06 15.22 5.61
N MET A 67 -34.85 15.75 5.73
CA MET A 67 -33.83 15.81 4.66
C MET A 67 -32.58 15.04 5.05
N GLU A 68 -31.98 14.35 4.07
CA GLU A 68 -30.63 13.79 4.23
C GLU A 68 -29.61 14.93 4.23
N ILE A 69 -29.00 15.18 5.39
CA ILE A 69 -28.02 16.25 5.58
C ILE A 69 -26.62 15.78 5.18
N MET A 70 -26.30 14.52 5.46
CA MET A 70 -24.98 13.99 5.22
C MET A 70 -25.02 12.47 5.04
N LYS A 71 -24.11 11.93 4.22
CA LYS A 71 -23.85 10.49 4.13
C LYS A 71 -22.43 10.16 4.55
N LEU A 72 -22.28 9.18 5.45
CA LEU A 72 -21.02 8.53 5.79
C LEU A 72 -20.92 7.18 5.07
N THR A 73 -19.77 6.87 4.48
CA THR A 73 -19.46 5.55 3.92
C THR A 73 -18.02 5.14 4.28
N ILE A 74 -17.85 3.93 4.79
CA ILE A 74 -16.57 3.39 5.25
C ILE A 74 -16.38 2.03 4.61
N GLU A 75 -15.34 1.90 3.79
CA GLU A 75 -14.89 0.65 3.16
C GLU A 75 -13.53 0.27 3.74
N TYR A 76 -13.45 -0.81 4.51
CA TYR A 76 -12.24 -1.19 5.25
C TYR A 76 -11.98 -2.70 5.23
N PRO A 77 -10.71 -3.15 5.29
CA PRO A 77 -10.38 -4.57 5.25
C PRO A 77 -10.49 -5.20 6.64
N GLU A 78 -11.00 -6.43 6.68
CA GLU A 78 -10.72 -7.40 7.72
C GLU A 78 -9.60 -8.33 7.24
N VAL A 79 -8.56 -8.46 8.06
CA VAL A 79 -7.35 -9.24 7.76
C VAL A 79 -7.41 -10.57 8.51
N THR A 80 -7.17 -11.67 7.81
CA THR A 80 -7.05 -13.01 8.41
C THR A 80 -5.70 -13.64 8.05
N LEU A 81 -5.04 -14.23 9.05
CA LEU A 81 -3.77 -14.95 8.91
C LEU A 81 -3.88 -16.33 9.55
N THR A 82 -3.91 -17.40 8.73
CA THR A 82 -4.07 -18.79 9.20
C THR A 82 -3.00 -19.20 10.21
N ASN A 83 -1.76 -18.77 10.00
CA ASN A 83 -0.61 -19.18 10.81
C ASN A 83 -0.24 -18.17 11.91
N ASN A 84 -0.93 -17.02 11.98
CA ASN A 84 -0.62 -15.96 12.95
C ASN A 84 -1.85 -15.09 13.29
N PRO A 85 -2.85 -15.66 14.00
CA PRO A 85 -4.07 -14.94 14.35
C PRO A 85 -3.81 -13.71 15.24
N ASP A 86 -2.78 -13.74 16.10
CA ASP A 86 -2.42 -12.61 16.96
C ASP A 86 -1.96 -11.39 16.14
N ALA A 87 -1.19 -11.60 15.07
CA ALA A 87 -0.82 -10.52 14.16
C ALA A 87 -2.04 -9.97 13.41
N ALA A 88 -2.93 -10.85 12.94
CA ALA A 88 -4.18 -10.43 12.29
C ALA A 88 -5.04 -9.58 13.25
N GLN A 89 -5.16 -9.99 14.52
CA GLN A 89 -5.87 -9.22 15.53
C GLN A 89 -5.28 -7.81 15.69
N ARG A 90 -3.96 -7.67 15.85
CA ARG A 90 -3.32 -6.36 16.01
C ARG A 90 -3.51 -5.46 14.79
N ILE A 91 -3.44 -6.02 13.59
CA ILE A 91 -3.70 -5.28 12.35
C ILE A 91 -5.15 -4.78 12.32
N ASN A 92 -6.11 -5.66 12.61
CA ASN A 92 -7.53 -5.31 12.64
C ASN A 92 -7.86 -4.28 13.73
N GLU A 93 -7.25 -4.37 14.91
CA GLU A 93 -7.38 -3.35 15.97
C GLU A 93 -6.94 -1.96 15.48
N GLN A 94 -5.82 -1.88 14.74
CA GLN A 94 -5.35 -0.61 14.17
C GLN A 94 -6.29 -0.07 13.09
N ILE A 95 -6.88 -0.95 12.27
CA ILE A 95 -7.88 -0.56 11.27
C ILE A 95 -9.15 -0.06 11.97
N GLU A 96 -9.65 -0.76 12.98
CA GLU A 96 -10.83 -0.36 13.74
C GLU A 96 -10.64 0.97 14.49
N LEU A 97 -9.42 1.27 14.96
CA LEU A 97 -9.10 2.60 15.52
C LEU A 97 -9.27 3.72 14.47
N GLN A 98 -8.85 3.50 13.22
CA GLN A 98 -9.02 4.46 12.13
C GLN A 98 -10.50 4.63 11.73
N VAL A 99 -11.23 3.52 11.67
CA VAL A 99 -12.68 3.49 11.41
C VAL A 99 -13.45 4.23 12.50
N GLY A 100 -13.15 3.95 13.77
CA GLY A 100 -13.77 4.60 14.92
C GLY A 100 -13.47 6.10 14.96
N ALA A 101 -12.22 6.49 14.73
CA ALA A 101 -11.83 7.89 14.65
C ALA A 101 -12.57 8.64 13.53
N HIS A 102 -12.72 8.04 12.34
CA HIS A 102 -13.48 8.66 11.26
C HIS A 102 -14.98 8.72 11.52
N THR A 103 -15.56 7.68 12.12
CA THR A 103 -16.97 7.67 12.52
C THR A 103 -17.26 8.81 13.50
N LYS A 104 -16.38 9.02 14.49
CA LYS A 104 -16.50 10.14 15.43
C LYS A 104 -16.40 11.49 14.71
N SER A 105 -15.41 11.67 13.83
CA SER A 105 -15.30 12.91 13.05
C SER A 105 -16.51 13.15 12.16
N ALA A 106 -17.17 12.10 11.65
CA ALA A 106 -18.40 12.24 10.87
C ALA A 106 -19.58 12.68 11.75
N ASP A 107 -19.68 12.19 12.98
CA ASP A 107 -20.71 12.65 13.92
C ASP A 107 -20.54 14.15 14.27
N GLU A 108 -19.29 14.62 14.38
CA GLU A 108 -18.97 16.05 14.56
C GLU A 108 -19.33 16.85 13.29
N LEU A 109 -18.90 16.37 12.12
CA LEU A 109 -19.20 16.98 10.81
C LEU A 109 -20.71 17.09 10.54
N TYR A 110 -21.50 16.13 11.02
CA TYR A 110 -22.95 16.16 10.92
C TYR A 110 -23.56 17.36 11.67
N GLN A 111 -23.03 17.72 12.85
CA GLN A 111 -23.54 18.88 13.59
C GLN A 111 -23.27 20.18 12.82
N GLU A 112 -22.07 20.32 12.25
CA GLU A 112 -21.72 21.46 11.40
C GLU A 112 -22.62 21.53 10.15
N ALA A 113 -22.97 20.38 9.57
CA ALA A 113 -23.84 20.31 8.40
C ALA A 113 -25.29 20.77 8.71
N ILE A 114 -25.79 20.53 9.93
CA ILE A 114 -27.09 21.05 10.37
C ILE A 114 -27.05 22.57 10.47
N GLU A 115 -26.00 23.13 11.09
CA GLU A 115 -25.85 24.59 11.21
C GLU A 115 -25.81 25.24 9.82
N ALA A 116 -25.05 24.67 8.89
CA ALA A 116 -25.00 25.13 7.51
C ALA A 116 -26.35 25.02 6.79
N TYR A 117 -27.10 23.93 7.00
CA TYR A 117 -28.45 23.77 6.46
C TYR A 117 -29.38 24.87 6.96
N ASP A 118 -29.46 25.08 8.27
CA ASP A 118 -30.34 26.06 8.89
C ASP A 118 -30.05 27.49 8.41
N ASP A 119 -28.77 27.84 8.26
CA ASP A 119 -28.36 29.16 7.78
C ASP A 119 -28.70 29.36 6.29
N LEU A 120 -28.47 28.35 5.44
CA LEU A 120 -28.85 28.41 4.03
C LEU A 120 -30.39 28.48 3.84
N GLN A 121 -31.16 27.78 4.69
CA GLN A 121 -32.62 27.88 4.67
C GLN A 121 -33.10 29.29 5.02
N LYS A 122 -32.49 29.95 6.03
CA LYS A 122 -32.83 31.33 6.40
C LYS A 122 -32.54 32.32 5.28
N GLU A 123 -31.46 32.09 4.54
CA GLU A 123 -31.04 32.95 3.41
C GLU A 123 -31.76 32.61 2.09
N GLY A 124 -32.47 31.48 2.03
CA GLY A 124 -33.18 31.03 0.82
C GLY A 124 -32.28 30.41 -0.24
N PHE A 125 -31.12 29.87 0.15
CA PHE A 125 -30.20 29.16 -0.73
C PHE A 125 -30.41 27.64 -0.67
N PRO A 126 -30.13 26.91 -1.76
CA PRO A 126 -30.20 25.45 -1.75
C PRO A 126 -29.09 24.86 -0.87
N PHE A 127 -29.44 23.84 -0.10
CA PHE A 127 -28.47 23.01 0.62
C PHE A 127 -28.05 21.81 -0.25
N HIS A 128 -26.76 21.51 -0.24
CA HIS A 128 -26.20 20.31 -0.87
C HIS A 128 -25.75 19.36 0.24
N PRO A 129 -26.28 18.13 0.31
CA PRO A 129 -25.89 17.16 1.34
C PRO A 129 -24.39 16.93 1.38
N TRP A 130 -23.84 16.88 2.60
CA TRP A 130 -22.42 16.67 2.82
C TRP A 130 -22.09 15.18 2.69
N GLU A 131 -20.81 14.88 2.46
CA GLU A 131 -20.34 13.49 2.37
C GLU A 131 -19.07 13.29 3.18
N ALA A 132 -18.97 12.15 3.85
CA ALA A 132 -17.76 11.67 4.49
C ALA A 132 -17.46 10.24 4.01
N TYR A 133 -16.24 10.02 3.53
CA TYR A 133 -15.78 8.70 3.09
C TYR A 133 -14.45 8.32 3.76
N LEU A 134 -14.35 7.06 4.17
CA LEU A 134 -13.09 6.42 4.52
C LEU A 134 -12.91 5.16 3.69
N LYS A 135 -11.87 5.12 2.87
CA LYS A 135 -11.59 3.98 1.98
C LYS A 135 -10.17 3.49 2.15
N PHE A 136 -10.04 2.21 2.42
CA PHE A 136 -8.76 1.52 2.46
C PHE A 136 -8.53 0.80 1.13
N GLN A 137 -7.34 0.94 0.56
CA GLN A 137 -6.96 0.25 -0.67
C GLN A 137 -5.66 -0.53 -0.44
N VAL A 138 -5.75 -1.85 -0.47
CA VAL A 138 -4.57 -2.72 -0.46
C VAL A 138 -3.77 -2.49 -1.74
N THR A 139 -2.48 -2.21 -1.56
CA THR A 139 -1.50 -2.00 -2.65
C THR A 139 -0.50 -3.14 -2.75
N TYR A 140 -0.28 -3.87 -1.65
CA TYR A 140 0.62 -5.02 -1.62
C TYR A 140 0.18 -6.02 -0.54
N ASN A 141 0.21 -7.31 -0.87
CA ASN A 141 -0.14 -8.39 0.06
C ASN A 141 0.56 -9.68 -0.38
N ALA A 142 1.85 -9.78 -0.07
CA ALA A 142 2.67 -10.93 -0.44
C ALA A 142 3.93 -10.98 0.43
N HIS A 143 4.60 -12.13 0.46
CA HIS A 143 5.89 -12.30 1.12
C HIS A 143 5.91 -11.85 2.61
N GLY A 144 4.79 -12.02 3.30
CA GLY A 144 4.64 -11.66 4.71
C GLY A 144 4.49 -10.18 4.97
N LEU A 145 4.27 -9.34 3.95
CA LEU A 145 3.99 -7.92 4.12
C LEU A 145 2.61 -7.56 3.58
N LEU A 146 1.92 -6.68 4.30
CA LEU A 146 0.66 -6.09 3.90
C LEU A 146 0.83 -4.57 3.85
N SER A 147 0.55 -3.95 2.71
CA SER A 147 0.59 -2.50 2.52
C SER A 147 -0.70 -2.00 1.92
N LEU A 148 -1.16 -0.84 2.40
CA LEU A 148 -2.36 -0.16 1.92
C LEU A 148 -2.22 1.35 2.03
N TYR A 149 -3.04 2.07 1.26
CA TYR A 149 -3.33 3.48 1.54
C TYR A 149 -4.76 3.65 2.06
N ILE A 150 -4.99 4.75 2.76
CA ILE A 150 -6.26 5.12 3.37
C ILE A 150 -6.62 6.51 2.84
N ASP A 151 -7.73 6.62 2.13
CA ASP A 151 -8.31 7.89 1.70
C ASP A 151 -9.41 8.30 2.67
N ARG A 152 -9.27 9.50 3.24
CA ARG A 152 -10.30 10.19 4.00
C ARG A 152 -10.81 11.35 3.16
N TYR A 153 -12.03 11.25 2.64
CA TYR A 153 -12.66 12.26 1.82
C TYR A 153 -13.79 12.95 2.58
N VAL A 154 -13.90 14.26 2.43
CA VAL A 154 -14.98 15.08 3.00
C VAL A 154 -15.46 16.09 1.97
N TYR A 155 -16.78 16.19 1.79
CA TYR A 155 -17.45 17.20 0.99
C TYR A 155 -18.41 18.01 1.87
N GLN A 156 -18.30 19.35 1.81
CA GLN A 156 -19.04 20.28 2.66
C GLN A 156 -19.92 21.25 1.84
N GLY A 157 -20.45 20.81 0.69
CA GLY A 157 -21.39 21.62 -0.11
C GLY A 157 -20.75 22.64 -1.06
N GLY A 158 -19.42 22.63 -1.23
CA GLY A 158 -18.68 23.52 -2.14
C GLY A 158 -18.54 23.01 -3.58
N ALA A 159 -17.54 23.49 -4.32
CA ALA A 159 -17.29 23.02 -5.69
C ALA A 159 -16.67 21.62 -5.77
N HIS A 160 -15.98 21.19 -4.70
CA HIS A 160 -15.30 19.91 -4.62
C HIS A 160 -15.17 19.47 -3.15
N GLY A 161 -14.94 18.18 -2.92
CA GLY A 161 -14.49 17.68 -1.62
C GLY A 161 -12.97 17.75 -1.47
N ASN A 162 -12.49 17.38 -0.30
CA ASN A 162 -11.07 17.32 0.06
C ASN A 162 -10.71 15.89 0.44
N THR A 163 -9.55 15.41 -0.04
CA THR A 163 -9.04 14.06 0.30
C THR A 163 -7.72 14.18 1.05
N LEU A 164 -7.64 13.56 2.22
CA LEU A 164 -6.39 13.29 2.92
C LEU A 164 -6.03 11.81 2.73
N ARG A 165 -4.83 11.54 2.22
CA ARG A 165 -4.30 10.17 2.05
C ARG A 165 -3.22 9.88 3.08
N SER A 166 -3.32 8.72 3.72
CA SER A 166 -2.27 8.14 4.55
C SER A 166 -1.99 6.69 4.12
N SER A 167 -1.00 6.04 4.73
CA SER A 167 -0.64 4.66 4.41
C SER A 167 -0.23 3.89 5.66
N ALA A 168 -0.41 2.57 5.61
CA ALA A 168 0.06 1.65 6.62
C ALA A 168 0.77 0.47 5.95
N THR A 169 1.80 -0.06 6.59
CA THR A 169 2.48 -1.29 6.18
C THR A 169 2.80 -2.10 7.43
N TRP A 170 2.52 -3.40 7.35
CA TRP A 170 2.78 -4.39 8.38
C TRP A 170 3.70 -5.49 7.83
#